data_AF-A0A519SUL5-F1
#
_entry.id   AF-A0A519SUL5-F1
#
_cell.length_a   1.000
_cell.length_b   1.000
_cell.length_c   1.000
_cell.angle_alpha   90.00
_cell.angle_beta   90.00
_cell.angle_gamma   90.00
#
_symmetry.space_group_name_H-M   'P 1'
#
loop_
_entity.id
_entity.type
_entity.pdbx_description
1 polymer ?
#
loop_
_entity_poly.entity_id
_entity_poly.type
_entity_poly.pdbx_seq_one_letter_code
_entity_poly.pdbx_strand_id
1 'polypeptide(L)'
;MSATLPLRQLLPILAASDAAPADPAQQAFREAWREVEALRARLQELRSTQATARQTYWRQVGPLAAATVAARRALYAPLEAALLSDYLTRAEVQQVTELLVSIARDLESRFGEDEAEILARHASPPPLPEEEPEMPAPAAAPGQAPHERHAAE
;
A
#
# COMPACT_ATOMS: atom_id res chain seq x y z
N MET A 1 -4.25 44.31 -72.38
CA MET A 1 -2.90 44.68 -71.91
C MET A 1 -2.66 43.96 -70.60
N SER A 2 -1.54 43.25 -70.55
CA SER A 2 -1.28 42.08 -69.70
C SER A 2 -1.18 42.38 -68.21
N ALA A 3 -1.93 41.65 -67.38
CA ALA A 3 -1.67 41.54 -65.95
C ALA A 3 -0.69 40.38 -65.75
N THR A 4 0.59 40.72 -65.61
CA THR A 4 1.69 39.80 -65.36
C THR A 4 1.57 39.24 -63.94
N LEU A 5 1.19 37.97 -63.80
CA LEU A 5 1.31 37.23 -62.55
C LEU A 5 2.81 37.12 -62.19
N PRO A 6 3.27 37.53 -61.00
CA PRO A 6 4.63 37.24 -60.58
C PRO A 6 4.79 35.72 -60.44
N LEU A 7 5.75 35.19 -61.19
CA LEU A 7 6.19 33.80 -61.15
C LEU A 7 6.39 33.35 -59.69
N ARG A 8 5.90 32.13 -59.44
CA ARG A 8 6.30 31.22 -58.37
C ARG A 8 7.74 31.51 -57.92
N GLN A 9 7.90 32.06 -56.72
CA GLN A 9 9.16 31.93 -56.00
C GLN A 9 9.33 30.44 -55.68
N LEU A 10 10.06 29.76 -56.54
CA LEU A 10 10.64 28.46 -56.27
C LEU A 10 11.51 28.63 -55.02
N LEU A 11 10.97 28.23 -53.87
CA LEU A 11 11.79 27.90 -52.71
C LEU A 11 12.94 27.03 -53.23
N PRO A 12 14.21 27.39 -52.97
CA PRO A 12 15.32 26.56 -53.39
C PRO A 12 15.10 25.19 -52.77
N ILE A 13 14.78 24.25 -53.65
CA ILE A 13 14.86 22.82 -53.42
C ILE A 13 16.22 22.62 -52.78
N LEU A 14 16.19 22.17 -51.51
CA LEU A 14 17.13 21.21 -50.95
C LEU A 14 18.36 21.03 -51.85
N ALA A 15 19.31 21.97 -51.73
CA ALA A 15 20.68 21.68 -52.05
C ALA A 15 21.12 20.66 -50.99
N ALA A 16 20.76 19.39 -51.23
CA ALA A 16 21.48 18.29 -50.66
C ALA A 16 22.93 18.46 -51.12
N SER A 17 23.83 18.40 -50.14
CA SER A 17 25.29 18.41 -50.31
C SER A 17 25.96 19.78 -50.28
N ASP A 18 26.02 20.36 -49.08
CA ASP A 18 27.34 20.61 -48.52
C ASP A 18 27.32 20.31 -47.02
N ALA A 19 27.98 19.22 -46.66
CA ALA A 19 28.25 18.86 -45.28
C ALA A 19 29.22 19.89 -44.70
N ALA A 20 28.68 21.00 -44.18
CA ALA A 20 29.36 21.66 -43.07
C ALA A 20 29.50 20.58 -41.97
N PRO A 21 30.72 20.29 -41.48
CA PRO A 21 30.87 19.35 -40.38
C PRO A 21 29.95 19.85 -39.27
N ALA A 22 28.98 19.02 -38.88
CA ALA A 22 28.07 19.40 -37.82
C ALA A 22 28.91 19.87 -36.64
N ASP A 23 28.65 21.09 -36.16
CA ASP A 23 29.33 21.68 -35.02
C ASP A 23 29.38 20.61 -33.90
N PRO A 24 30.54 20.33 -33.29
CA PRO A 24 30.66 19.31 -32.25
C PRO A 24 29.56 19.41 -31.18
N ALA A 25 29.10 20.62 -30.87
CA ALA A 25 27.98 20.82 -29.95
C ALA A 25 26.65 20.21 -30.46
N GLN A 26 26.37 20.31 -31.77
CA GLN A 26 25.16 19.74 -32.39
C GLN A 26 25.24 18.22 -32.53
N GLN A 27 26.44 17.64 -32.66
CA GLN A 27 26.64 16.19 -32.65
C GLN A 27 26.42 15.64 -31.24
N ALA A 28 27.05 16.25 -30.23
CA ALA A 28 26.89 15.88 -28.83
C ALA A 28 25.43 15.99 -28.37
N PHE A 29 24.71 17.05 -28.78
CA PHE A 29 23.28 17.17 -28.47
C PHE A 29 22.44 16.04 -29.09
N ARG A 30 22.72 15.67 -30.35
CA ARG A 30 22.02 14.57 -31.02
C ARG A 30 22.31 13.23 -30.37
N GLU A 31 23.53 13.01 -29.91
CA GLU A 31 23.91 11.81 -29.17
C GLU A 31 23.20 11.76 -27.81
N ALA A 32 23.26 12.84 -27.02
CA ALA A 32 22.56 12.94 -25.74
C ALA A 32 21.04 12.74 -25.89
N TRP A 33 20.43 13.25 -26.96
CA TRP A 33 19.02 13.03 -27.23
C TRP A 33 18.69 11.56 -27.47
N ARG A 34 19.51 10.86 -28.28
CA ARG A 34 19.37 9.41 -28.52
C ARG A 34 19.53 8.62 -27.22
N GLU A 35 20.47 9.01 -26.35
CA GLU A 35 20.64 8.38 -25.04
C GLU A 35 19.41 8.56 -24.15
N VAL A 36 18.83 9.76 -24.11
CA VAL A 36 17.59 10.04 -23.37
C VAL A 36 16.42 9.22 -23.93
N GLU A 37 16.29 9.11 -25.25
CA GLU A 37 15.26 8.27 -25.88
C GLU A 37 15.44 6.79 -25.54
N ALA A 38 16.68 6.29 -25.60
CA ALA A 38 17.00 4.92 -25.20
C ALA A 38 16.68 4.68 -23.72
N LEU A 39 16.97 5.64 -22.84
CA LEU A 39 16.64 5.55 -21.42
C LEU A 39 15.12 5.55 -21.19
N ARG A 40 14.37 6.39 -21.92
CA ARG A 40 12.90 6.41 -21.85
C ARG A 40 12.31 5.07 -22.26
N ALA A 41 12.81 4.48 -23.36
CA ALA A 41 12.38 3.16 -23.81
C ALA A 41 12.65 2.09 -22.73
N ARG A 42 13.85 2.07 -22.14
CA ARG A 42 14.20 1.15 -21.04
C ARG A 42 13.32 1.33 -19.80
N LEU A 43 12.99 2.57 -19.43
CA LEU A 43 12.11 2.85 -18.30
C LEU A 43 10.68 2.34 -18.57
N GLN A 44 10.19 2.47 -19.79
CA GLN A 44 8.88 1.97 -20.16
C GLN A 44 8.85 0.44 -20.10
N GLU A 45 9.87 -0.23 -20.63
CA GLU A 45 10.03 -1.69 -20.57
C GLU A 45 10.13 -2.22 -19.13
N LEU A 46 10.89 -1.53 -18.28
CA LEU A 46 11.00 -1.91 -16.87
C LEU A 46 9.65 -1.79 -16.15
N ARG A 47 8.89 -0.74 -16.43
CA ARG A 47 7.55 -0.54 -15.86
C ARG A 47 6.57 -1.62 -16.32
N SER A 48 6.57 -1.99 -17.60
CA SER A 48 5.70 -3.06 -18.09
C SER A 48 6.09 -4.42 -17.51
N THR A 49 7.39 -4.68 -17.38
CA THR A 49 7.90 -5.90 -16.74
C THR A 49 7.50 -5.96 -15.27
N GLN A 50 7.63 -4.86 -14.54
CA GLN A 50 7.22 -4.76 -13.14
C GLN A 50 5.72 -4.96 -12.97
N ALA A 51 4.88 -4.35 -13.83
CA ALA A 51 3.44 -4.54 -13.79
C ALA A 51 3.06 -6.02 -14.00
N THR A 52 3.68 -6.67 -14.98
CA THR A 52 3.48 -8.10 -15.27
C THR A 52 3.92 -9.00 -14.11
N ALA A 53 5.07 -8.69 -13.50
CA ALA A 53 5.59 -9.42 -12.35
C ALA A 53 4.65 -9.29 -11.13
N ARG A 54 4.16 -8.07 -10.86
CA ARG A 54 3.17 -7.83 -9.79
C ARG A 54 1.88 -8.59 -10.04
N GLN A 55 1.34 -8.54 -11.27
CA GLN A 55 0.12 -9.27 -11.63
C GLN A 55 0.32 -10.79 -11.47
N THR A 56 1.46 -11.31 -11.90
CA THR A 56 1.80 -12.73 -11.76
C THR A 56 1.92 -13.13 -10.30
N TYR A 57 2.61 -12.31 -9.50
CA TYR A 57 2.71 -12.50 -8.05
C TYR A 57 1.33 -12.55 -7.41
N TRP A 58 0.47 -11.55 -7.66
CA TRP A 58 -0.90 -11.52 -7.13
C TRP A 58 -1.74 -12.72 -7.58
N ARG A 59 -1.60 -13.16 -8.82
CA ARG A 59 -2.27 -14.38 -9.32
C ARG A 59 -1.78 -15.66 -8.64
N GLN A 60 -0.52 -15.69 -8.21
CA GLN A 60 0.06 -16.82 -7.47
C GLN A 60 -0.33 -16.78 -5.98
N VAL A 61 -0.31 -15.61 -5.34
CA VAL A 61 -0.59 -15.50 -3.89
C VAL A 61 -2.09 -15.41 -3.57
N GLY A 62 -2.91 -14.87 -4.49
CA GLY A 62 -4.35 -14.74 -4.31
C GLY A 62 -5.05 -16.07 -3.99
N PRO A 63 -4.82 -17.14 -4.77
CA PRO A 63 -5.39 -18.45 -4.49
C PRO A 63 -4.93 -19.04 -3.14
N LEU A 64 -3.67 -18.81 -2.75
CA LEU A 64 -3.15 -19.27 -1.47
C LEU A 64 -3.78 -18.51 -0.29
N ALA A 65 -3.96 -17.19 -0.43
CA ALA A 65 -4.67 -16.37 0.54
C ALA A 65 -6.13 -16.84 0.68
N ALA A 66 -6.83 -17.04 -0.44
CA ALA A 66 -8.21 -17.55 -0.45
C ALA A 66 -8.31 -18.95 0.18
N ALA A 67 -7.37 -19.86 -0.12
CA ALA A 67 -7.32 -21.18 0.50
C ALA A 67 -7.05 -21.10 2.01
N THR A 68 -6.19 -20.17 2.45
CA THR A 68 -5.90 -19.94 3.87
C THR A 68 -7.13 -19.40 4.61
N VAL A 69 -7.83 -18.43 4.03
CA VAL A 69 -9.08 -17.89 4.56
C VAL A 69 -10.14 -18.99 4.66
N ALA A 70 -10.34 -19.77 3.59
CA ALA A 70 -11.30 -20.87 3.56
C ALA A 70 -10.98 -21.94 4.62
N ALA A 71 -9.70 -22.33 4.74
CA ALA A 71 -9.27 -23.30 5.74
C ALA A 71 -9.49 -22.81 7.18
N ARG A 72 -9.23 -21.52 7.44
CA ARG A 72 -9.47 -20.90 8.76
C ARG A 72 -10.96 -20.80 9.07
N ARG A 73 -11.79 -20.38 8.13
CA ARG A 73 -13.26 -20.35 8.28
C ARG A 73 -13.87 -21.72 8.49
N ALA A 74 -13.31 -22.75 7.85
CA ALA A 74 -13.76 -24.13 8.03
C ALA A 74 -13.58 -24.64 9.48
N LEU A 75 -12.77 -23.97 10.30
CA LEU A 75 -12.61 -24.31 11.72
C LEU A 75 -13.74 -23.77 12.60
N TYR A 76 -14.50 -22.77 12.17
CA TYR A 76 -15.55 -22.17 13.02
C TYR A 76 -16.65 -23.17 13.37
N ALA A 77 -17.25 -23.80 12.37
CA ALA A 77 -18.34 -24.77 12.58
C ALA A 77 -17.96 -25.91 13.55
N PRO A 78 -16.84 -26.65 13.38
CA PRO A 78 -16.47 -27.71 14.31
C PRO A 78 -16.11 -27.20 15.72
N LEU A 79 -15.50 -26.01 15.84
CA LEU A 79 -15.17 -25.43 17.15
C LEU A 79 -16.41 -24.93 17.89
N GLU A 80 -17.34 -24.27 17.19
CA GLU A 80 -18.63 -23.88 17.77
C GLU A 80 -19.45 -25.11 18.17
N ALA A 81 -19.43 -26.19 17.37
CA ALA A 81 -20.06 -27.46 17.74
C ALA A 81 -19.41 -28.08 18.99
N ALA A 82 -18.08 -27.99 19.13
CA ALA A 82 -17.37 -28.50 20.31
C ALA A 82 -17.74 -27.71 21.58
N LEU A 83 -17.92 -26.39 21.48
CA LEU A 83 -18.37 -25.54 22.60
C LEU A 83 -19.77 -25.88 23.10
N LEU A 84 -20.63 -26.43 22.23
CA LEU A 84 -21.96 -26.90 22.59
C LEU A 84 -21.96 -28.31 23.20
N SER A 85 -20.80 -28.98 23.25
CA SER A 85 -20.68 -30.33 23.78
C SER A 85 -20.33 -30.33 25.27
N ASP A 86 -20.85 -31.31 26.01
CA ASP A 86 -20.59 -31.47 27.46
C ASP A 86 -19.22 -32.13 27.77
N TYR A 87 -18.37 -32.32 26.75
CA TYR A 87 -17.09 -33.03 26.90
C TYR A 87 -15.92 -32.12 27.28
N LEU A 88 -16.04 -30.80 27.11
CA LEU A 88 -14.95 -29.86 27.37
C LEU A 88 -14.93 -29.43 28.84
N THR A 89 -13.74 -29.40 29.41
CA THR A 89 -13.50 -28.73 30.68
C THR A 89 -13.62 -27.21 30.52
N ARG A 90 -13.82 -26.48 31.62
CA ARG A 90 -13.87 -25.01 31.58
C ARG A 90 -12.63 -24.36 30.97
N ALA A 91 -11.45 -24.94 31.20
CA ALA A 91 -10.21 -24.44 30.62
C ALA A 91 -10.17 -24.64 29.10
N GLU A 92 -10.64 -25.78 28.61
CA GLU A 92 -10.73 -26.06 27.17
C GLU A 92 -11.78 -25.18 26.49
N VAL A 93 -12.92 -24.92 27.13
CA VAL A 93 -13.93 -23.97 26.64
C VAL A 93 -13.33 -22.58 26.45
N GLN A 94 -12.55 -22.11 27.43
CA GLN A 94 -11.87 -20.82 27.35
C GLN A 94 -10.86 -20.81 26.19
N GLN A 95 -10.05 -21.86 26.06
CA GLN A 95 -9.04 -21.98 25.01
C GLN A 95 -9.67 -22.03 23.61
N VAL A 96 -10.78 -22.75 23.44
CA VAL A 96 -11.50 -22.82 22.15
C VAL A 96 -12.11 -21.46 21.81
N THR A 97 -12.70 -20.77 22.79
CA THR A 97 -13.23 -19.41 22.60
C THR A 97 -12.13 -18.42 22.20
N GLU A 98 -10.97 -18.46 22.87
CA GLU A 98 -9.81 -17.64 22.52
C GLU A 98 -9.29 -17.96 21.11
N LEU A 99 -9.28 -19.23 20.74
CA LEU A 99 -8.89 -19.66 19.39
C LEU A 99 -9.85 -19.06 18.34
N LEU A 100 -11.16 -19.16 18.54
CA LEU A 100 -12.18 -18.57 17.64
C LEU A 100 -11.95 -17.07 17.45
N VAL A 101 -11.77 -16.33 18.54
CA VAL A 101 -11.53 -14.88 18.52
C VAL A 101 -10.20 -14.55 17.85
N SER A 102 -9.14 -15.32 18.12
CA SER A 102 -7.83 -15.08 17.51
C SER A 102 -7.88 -15.28 15.99
N ILE A 103 -8.55 -16.32 15.51
CA ILE A 103 -8.72 -16.60 14.07
C ILE A 103 -9.48 -15.45 13.41
N ALA A 104 -10.58 -14.99 14.02
CA ALA A 104 -11.38 -13.88 13.49
C ALA A 104 -10.58 -12.57 13.38
N ARG A 105 -9.85 -12.18 14.43
CA ARG A 105 -8.97 -10.99 14.41
C ARG A 105 -7.85 -11.11 13.38
N ASP A 106 -7.27 -12.29 13.24
CA ASP A 106 -6.24 -12.57 12.25
C ASP A 106 -6.77 -12.43 10.81
N LEU A 107 -7.98 -12.92 10.56
CA LEU A 107 -8.65 -12.82 9.26
C LEU A 107 -8.99 -11.37 8.92
N GLU A 108 -9.55 -10.62 9.86
CA GLU A 108 -9.85 -9.20 9.69
C GLU A 108 -8.57 -8.37 9.44
N SER A 109 -7.55 -8.51 10.29
CA SER A 109 -6.35 -7.67 10.24
C SER A 109 -5.43 -7.96 9.04
N ARG A 110 -5.31 -9.23 8.63
CA ARG A 110 -4.33 -9.65 7.59
C ARG A 110 -4.95 -9.84 6.22
N PHE A 111 -6.23 -10.21 6.17
CA PHE A 111 -6.92 -10.54 4.93
C PHE A 111 -8.08 -9.58 4.63
N GLY A 112 -8.47 -8.72 5.58
CA GLY A 112 -9.57 -7.77 5.39
C GLY A 112 -10.94 -8.44 5.33
N GLU A 113 -11.08 -9.63 5.92
CA GLU A 113 -12.32 -10.38 5.96
C GLU A 113 -13.29 -9.81 7.01
N ASP A 114 -14.59 -9.85 6.72
CA ASP A 114 -15.64 -9.47 7.67
C ASP A 114 -15.95 -10.65 8.61
N GLU A 115 -15.45 -10.56 9.83
CA GLU A 115 -15.66 -11.56 10.89
C GLU A 115 -16.39 -10.96 12.11
N ALA A 116 -17.11 -9.84 11.91
CA ALA A 116 -17.76 -9.09 12.98
C ALA A 116 -18.80 -9.94 13.74
N GLU A 117 -19.48 -10.85 13.06
CA GLU A 117 -20.47 -11.74 13.68
C GLU A 117 -19.82 -12.74 14.65
N ILE A 118 -18.69 -13.35 14.27
CA ILE A 118 -17.94 -14.29 15.12
C ILE A 118 -17.39 -13.55 16.34
N LEU A 119 -16.84 -12.35 16.13
CA LEU A 119 -16.36 -11.51 17.22
C LEU A 119 -17.49 -11.08 18.16
N ALA A 120 -18.65 -10.69 17.64
CA ALA A 120 -19.79 -10.32 18.47
C ALA A 120 -20.30 -11.48 19.35
N ARG A 121 -20.21 -12.73 18.85
CA ARG A 121 -20.63 -13.92 19.62
C ARG A 121 -19.64 -14.34 20.70
N HIS A 122 -18.34 -14.28 20.40
CA HIS A 122 -17.31 -14.97 21.19
C HIS A 122 -16.31 -14.03 21.87
N ALA A 123 -16.17 -12.79 21.39
CA ALA A 123 -15.37 -11.82 22.11
C ALA A 123 -16.09 -11.45 23.41
N SER A 124 -15.35 -11.48 24.52
CA SER A 124 -15.86 -10.95 25.79
C SER A 124 -16.37 -9.53 25.52
N PRO A 125 -17.58 -9.16 25.98
CA PRO A 125 -18.10 -7.82 25.79
C PRO A 125 -17.05 -6.82 26.27
N PRO A 126 -16.83 -5.70 25.54
CA PRO A 126 -15.95 -4.65 26.03
C PRO A 126 -16.38 -4.33 27.46
N PRO A 127 -15.44 -4.14 28.41
CA PRO A 127 -15.83 -3.64 29.71
C PRO A 127 -16.71 -2.41 29.46
N LEU A 128 -17.93 -2.44 30.01
CA LEU A 128 -18.75 -1.24 30.08
C LEU A 128 -17.83 -0.13 30.59
N PRO A 129 -17.89 1.10 30.07
CA PRO A 129 -17.10 2.18 30.62
C PRO A 129 -17.37 2.17 32.12
N GLU A 130 -16.37 1.73 32.88
CA GLU A 130 -16.41 1.79 34.34
C GLU A 130 -16.69 3.26 34.61
N GLU A 131 -17.81 3.55 35.28
CA GLU A 131 -18.04 4.87 35.84
C GLU A 131 -16.74 5.25 36.55
N GLU A 132 -16.07 6.27 36.01
CA GLU A 132 -14.76 6.70 36.49
C GLU A 132 -14.84 6.79 38.01
N PRO A 133 -14.02 6.04 38.77
CA PRO A 133 -13.93 6.29 40.20
C PRO A 133 -13.41 7.73 40.33
N GLU A 134 -14.27 8.60 40.84
CA GLU A 134 -14.02 10.02 41.09
C GLU A 134 -12.70 10.15 41.84
N MET A 135 -11.62 10.42 41.12
CA MET A 135 -10.31 10.61 41.72
C MET A 135 -10.35 11.87 42.58
N PRO A 136 -9.92 11.82 43.85
CA PRO A 136 -9.79 13.04 44.64
C PRO A 136 -8.71 13.93 44.01
N ALA A 137 -9.06 15.22 43.84
CA ALA A 137 -8.19 16.24 43.25
C ALA A 137 -6.77 16.21 43.85
N PRO A 138 -5.70 16.30 43.04
CA PRO A 138 -4.34 16.30 43.56
C PRO A 138 -4.09 17.56 44.37
N ALA A 139 -3.78 17.35 45.65
CA ALA A 139 -3.20 18.35 46.54
C ALA A 139 -1.91 18.91 45.93
N ALA A 140 -1.78 20.24 45.96
CA ALA A 140 -0.59 20.96 45.55
C ALA A 140 0.67 20.44 46.27
N ALA A 141 1.72 20.16 45.51
CA ALA A 141 3.06 19.94 46.05
C ALA A 141 4.05 20.94 45.39
N PRO A 142 4.91 21.61 46.18
CA PRO A 142 5.86 22.60 45.71
C PRO A 142 7.18 21.94 45.28
N GLY A 143 7.83 22.45 44.23
CA GLY A 143 9.20 22.03 43.88
C GLY A 143 9.61 22.35 42.46
N GLN A 144 10.05 23.58 42.22
CA GLN A 144 10.65 24.02 40.96
C GLN A 144 11.97 23.26 40.71
N ALA A 145 12.10 22.65 39.54
CA ALA A 145 13.35 22.07 39.05
C ALA A 145 14.29 23.17 38.47
N PRO A 146 15.60 23.16 38.76
CA PRO A 146 16.50 24.29 38.52
C PRO A 146 17.13 24.32 37.11
N HIS A 147 16.38 24.01 36.06
CA HIS A 147 16.96 23.82 34.71
C HIS A 147 16.49 24.84 33.64
N GLU A 148 15.71 25.86 34.01
CA GLU A 148 15.27 26.93 33.10
C GLU A 148 15.89 28.29 33.45
N ARG A 149 17.24 28.41 33.41
CA ARG A 149 17.92 29.71 33.56
C ARG A 149 18.89 30.09 32.44
N HIS A 150 18.85 29.44 31.27
CA HIS A 150 19.81 29.73 30.20
C HIS A 150 19.22 30.06 28.82
N ALA A 151 17.95 30.48 28.74
CA ALA A 151 17.33 30.84 27.44
C ALA A 151 16.60 32.20 27.42
N ALA A 152 16.91 33.11 28.34
CA ALA A 152 16.46 34.50 28.25
C ALA A 152 17.34 35.42 29.12
N GLU A 153 18.54 35.75 28.63
CA GLU A 153 19.21 37.07 28.67
C GLU A 153 20.68 36.96 28.24
#